data_AF-A0A2I0IKJ1-F1
#
_entry.id   AF-A0A2I0IKJ1-F1
#
_cell.length_a   1.000
_cell.length_b   1.000
_cell.length_c   1.000
_cell.angle_alpha   90.00
_cell.angle_beta   90.00
_cell.angle_gamma   90.00
#
_symmetry.space_group_name_H-M   'P 1'
#
loop_
_entity.id
_entity.type
_entity.pdbx_description
1 polymer ?
#
loop_
_entity_poly.entity_id
_entity_poly.type
_entity_poly.pdbx_seq_one_letter_code
_entity_poly.pdbx_strand_id
1 'polypeptide(L)'
;MESIIGAEAAAGESPNAFSQLESIEIRDCPKMTNVVGPQLLPRLQNLRRVEIWFASNMEEIIVMPSPQPFPAATSVLLPFLTNIWVDQCPKMKRVITFELFMLLPNLQEITVKNCKRMKEVIGNELERGGGAMVENNNTSNLLLFPDASSADQSRARQLTLRLHFLEELESICSH
;
A
#
# COMPACT_ATOMS: atom_id res chain seq x y z
N MET A 1 27.86 33.65 -37.33
CA MET A 1 27.43 32.39 -37.96
C MET A 1 27.23 31.41 -36.83
N GLU A 2 26.05 31.49 -36.23
CA GLU A 2 24.92 30.54 -36.41
C GLU A 2 25.13 29.31 -35.52
N SER A 3 24.40 29.21 -34.39
CA SER A 3 23.10 28.52 -34.23
C SER A 3 23.32 26.99 -34.12
N ILE A 4 22.74 26.19 -33.22
CA ILE A 4 21.37 26.14 -32.67
C ILE A 4 21.40 25.41 -31.32
N ILE A 5 20.58 25.90 -30.40
CA ILE A 5 20.20 25.29 -29.13
C ILE A 5 19.21 24.15 -29.43
N GLY A 6 19.60 22.90 -29.18
CA GLY A 6 18.67 21.77 -29.11
C GLY A 6 18.09 21.69 -27.70
N ALA A 7 17.09 22.52 -27.42
CA ALA A 7 16.22 22.31 -26.27
C ALA A 7 15.31 21.11 -26.57
N GLU A 8 15.72 19.92 -26.15
CA GLU A 8 14.83 18.77 -26.12
C GLU A 8 13.89 18.95 -24.93
N ALA A 9 12.74 19.58 -25.21
CA ALA A 9 11.62 19.67 -24.29
C ALA A 9 11.13 18.25 -23.99
N ALA A 10 11.59 17.69 -22.86
CA ALA A 10 10.96 16.52 -22.27
C ALA A 10 9.48 16.88 -22.01
N ALA A 11 8.63 16.08 -22.65
CA ALA A 11 7.20 16.23 -22.73
C ALA A 11 6.56 16.57 -21.37
N GLY A 12 5.56 17.46 -21.41
CA GLY A 12 4.80 17.87 -20.24
C GLY A 12 4.11 16.69 -19.56
N GLU A 13 4.71 16.17 -18.50
CA GLU A 13 3.93 15.55 -17.45
C GLU A 13 3.27 16.66 -16.66
N SER A 14 1.96 16.83 -16.84
CA SER A 14 1.20 17.70 -15.95
C SER A 14 1.40 17.18 -14.51
N PRO A 15 1.88 18.00 -13.56
CA PRO A 15 2.14 17.55 -12.19
C PRO A 15 0.90 16.96 -11.51
N ASN A 16 -0.27 17.21 -12.10
CA ASN A 16 -1.59 16.83 -11.60
C ASN A 16 -2.24 15.65 -12.36
N ALA A 17 -1.51 14.89 -13.18
CA ALA A 17 -2.08 13.85 -14.06
C ALA A 17 -2.99 12.78 -13.39
N PHE A 18 -3.03 12.70 -12.05
CA PHE A 18 -3.93 11.81 -11.31
C PHE A 18 -4.62 12.47 -10.11
N SER A 19 -4.57 13.81 -10.01
CA SER A 19 -5.11 14.53 -8.85
C SER A 19 -6.64 14.50 -8.79
N GLN A 20 -7.33 14.02 -9.82
CA GLN A 20 -8.80 13.84 -9.81
C GLN A 20 -9.20 12.37 -9.71
N LEU A 21 -8.24 11.43 -9.67
CA LEU A 21 -8.55 10.02 -9.64
C LEU A 21 -9.04 9.61 -8.25
N GLU A 22 -10.33 9.31 -8.13
CA GLU A 22 -10.95 8.93 -6.85
C GLU A 22 -11.14 7.41 -6.69
N SER A 23 -11.19 6.66 -7.78
CA SER A 23 -11.43 5.21 -7.75
C SER A 23 -10.56 4.48 -8.74
N ILE A 24 -9.94 3.40 -8.30
CA ILE A 24 -9.24 2.44 -9.17
C ILE A 24 -10.01 1.12 -9.11
N GLU A 25 -10.30 0.58 -10.29
CA GLU A 25 -10.97 -0.69 -10.44
C GLU A 25 -10.19 -1.58 -11.40
N ILE A 26 -9.83 -2.78 -10.95
CA ILE A 26 -9.10 -3.78 -11.73
C ILE A 26 -9.94 -5.04 -11.81
N ARG A 27 -10.33 -5.45 -13.02
CA ARG A 27 -11.04 -6.72 -13.26
C ARG A 27 -10.29 -7.54 -14.30
N ASP A 28 -10.19 -8.86 -14.07
CA ASP A 28 -9.67 -9.82 -15.04
C ASP A 28 -8.31 -9.41 -15.65
N CYS A 29 -7.42 -8.87 -14.82
CA CYS A 29 -6.06 -8.45 -15.20
C CYS A 29 -5.02 -9.47 -14.71
N PRO A 30 -4.89 -10.65 -15.35
CA PRO A 30 -4.09 -11.74 -14.81
C PRO A 30 -2.59 -11.48 -14.90
N LYS A 31 -2.11 -10.47 -15.62
CA LYS A 31 -0.67 -10.13 -15.67
C LYS A 31 -0.24 -9.11 -14.62
N MET A 32 -1.20 -8.46 -13.97
CA MET A 32 -0.94 -7.40 -13.02
C MET A 32 -0.59 -8.01 -11.65
N THR A 33 0.50 -7.53 -11.06
CA THR A 33 1.01 -8.03 -9.77
C THR A 33 0.79 -7.04 -8.63
N ASN A 34 0.63 -5.75 -8.96
CA ASN A 34 0.35 -4.66 -8.04
C ASN A 34 -0.58 -3.61 -8.68
N VAL A 35 -1.24 -2.79 -7.85
CA VAL A 35 -2.17 -1.75 -8.30
C VAL A 35 -1.43 -0.43 -8.51
N VAL A 36 -0.65 -0.02 -7.50
CA VAL A 36 0.02 1.27 -7.47
C VAL A 36 1.50 1.07 -7.24
N GLY A 37 2.32 1.50 -8.21
CA GLY A 37 3.75 1.63 -8.03
C GLY A 37 4.09 2.88 -7.20
N PRO A 38 5.25 2.89 -6.52
CA PRO A 38 5.61 3.98 -5.60
C PRO A 38 5.67 5.35 -6.26
N GLN A 39 5.98 5.41 -7.55
CA GLN A 39 6.04 6.66 -8.31
C GLN A 39 4.67 7.34 -8.48
N LEU A 40 3.57 6.58 -8.36
CA LEU A 40 2.22 7.12 -8.50
C LEU A 40 1.59 7.49 -7.16
N LEU A 41 2.09 6.96 -6.04
CA LEU A 41 1.57 7.25 -4.70
C LEU A 41 1.47 8.76 -4.40
N PRO A 42 2.48 9.61 -4.72
CA PRO A 42 2.40 11.04 -4.44
C PRO A 42 1.35 11.77 -5.28
N ARG A 43 0.91 11.21 -6.41
CA ARG A 43 -0.02 11.84 -7.35
C ARG A 43 -1.48 11.46 -7.09
N LEU A 44 -1.72 10.36 -6.38
CA LEU A 44 -3.04 9.79 -6.09
C LEU A 44 -3.68 10.39 -4.82
N GLN A 45 -3.54 11.71 -4.66
CA GLN A 45 -3.93 12.38 -3.42
C GLN A 45 -5.44 12.47 -3.20
N ASN A 46 -6.27 12.18 -4.21
CA ASN A 46 -7.73 12.14 -4.09
C ASN A 46 -8.32 10.72 -4.21
N LEU A 47 -7.47 9.69 -4.21
CA LEU A 47 -7.92 8.31 -4.29
C LEU A 47 -8.70 7.93 -3.03
N ARG A 48 -9.92 7.43 -3.22
CA ARG A 48 -10.86 7.02 -2.17
C ARG A 48 -11.07 5.52 -2.14
N ARG A 49 -11.06 4.88 -3.31
CA ARG A 49 -11.42 3.47 -3.44
C ARG A 49 -10.45 2.70 -4.34
N VAL A 50 -10.12 1.49 -3.91
CA VAL A 50 -9.45 0.48 -4.73
C VAL A 50 -10.28 -0.80 -4.72
N GLU A 51 -10.69 -1.26 -5.91
CA GLU A 51 -11.41 -2.52 -6.08
C GLU A 51 -10.66 -3.45 -7.05
N ILE A 52 -10.46 -4.70 -6.63
CA ILE A 52 -9.72 -5.71 -7.40
C ILE A 52 -10.58 -6.97 -7.49
N TRP A 53 -10.80 -7.46 -8.71
CA TRP A 53 -11.62 -8.62 -9.01
C TRP A 53 -10.88 -9.55 -9.97
N PHE A 54 -10.86 -10.85 -9.65
CA PHE A 54 -10.36 -11.91 -10.55
C PHE A 54 -8.90 -11.73 -11.02
N ALA A 55 -8.05 -11.05 -10.24
CA ALA A 55 -6.66 -10.78 -10.60
C ALA A 55 -5.73 -11.91 -10.13
N SER A 56 -5.54 -12.93 -10.97
CA SER A 56 -4.90 -14.19 -10.58
C SER A 56 -3.42 -14.10 -10.16
N ASN A 57 -2.69 -13.07 -10.60
CA ASN A 57 -1.29 -12.82 -10.25
C ASN A 57 -1.08 -11.64 -9.30
N MET A 58 -2.14 -11.02 -8.80
CA MET A 58 -2.01 -9.95 -7.81
C MET A 58 -1.48 -10.54 -6.50
N GLU A 59 -0.39 -9.98 -5.99
CA GLU A 59 0.22 -10.43 -4.73
C GLU A 59 0.01 -9.41 -3.61
N GLU A 60 0.06 -8.12 -3.95
CA GLU A 60 -0.05 -6.98 -3.02
C GLU A 60 -0.72 -5.79 -3.74
N ILE A 61 -1.38 -4.90 -3.00
CA ILE A 61 -2.00 -3.71 -3.60
C ILE A 61 -0.96 -2.62 -3.89
N ILE A 62 -0.11 -2.33 -2.91
CA ILE A 62 0.92 -1.29 -2.96
C ILE A 62 2.27 -1.95 -2.68
N VAL A 63 3.21 -1.80 -3.60
CA VAL A 63 4.59 -2.29 -3.42
C VAL A 63 5.48 -1.14 -3.02
N MET A 64 6.17 -1.27 -1.90
CA MET A 64 7.11 -0.26 -1.41
C MET A 64 8.54 -0.56 -1.89
N PRO A 65 9.29 0.46 -2.36
CA PRO A 65 10.67 0.29 -2.77
C PRO A 65 11.58 0.32 -1.53
N SER A 66 11.96 -0.84 -1.03
CA SER A 66 13.14 -0.96 -0.16
C SER A 66 14.42 -0.75 -1.01
N PRO A 67 15.44 0.03 -0.57
CA PRO A 67 15.69 0.61 0.75
C PRO A 67 15.67 2.15 0.72
N GLN A 68 14.81 2.79 -0.08
CA GLN A 68 14.80 4.25 -0.12
C GLN A 68 14.16 4.81 1.15
N PRO A 69 14.76 5.85 1.77
CA PRO A 69 14.19 6.47 2.96
C PRO A 69 12.75 6.91 2.66
N PHE A 70 11.81 6.43 3.46
CA PHE A 70 10.48 7.01 3.50
C PHE A 70 10.63 8.52 3.65
N PRO A 71 9.80 9.35 2.99
CA PRO A 71 9.62 10.69 3.52
C PRO A 71 9.20 10.52 4.99
N ALA A 72 9.87 11.21 5.92
CA ALA A 72 9.85 10.93 7.37
C ALA A 72 8.51 10.44 7.93
N ALA A 73 8.52 9.73 9.07
CA ALA A 73 7.38 9.10 9.78
C ALA A 73 6.09 9.94 9.99
N THR A 74 6.09 11.18 9.52
CA THR A 74 4.97 12.13 9.39
C THR A 74 4.25 12.10 8.03
N SER A 75 4.70 11.30 7.06
CA SER A 75 4.19 11.37 5.68
C SER A 75 2.93 10.52 5.47
N VAL A 76 1.79 11.18 5.31
CA VAL A 76 0.53 10.52 4.97
C VAL A 76 0.52 10.08 3.51
N LEU A 77 0.10 8.83 3.26
CA LEU A 77 -0.17 8.30 1.93
C LEU A 77 -1.66 8.22 1.68
N LEU A 78 -2.07 8.48 0.43
CA LEU A 78 -3.46 8.35 -0.04
C LEU A 78 -4.48 8.86 1.01
N PRO A 79 -4.43 10.15 1.38
CA PRO A 79 -5.10 10.69 2.56
C PRO A 79 -6.61 10.49 2.55
N PHE A 80 -7.25 10.26 1.41
CA PHE A 80 -8.69 10.03 1.32
C PHE A 80 -9.09 8.58 1.03
N LEU A 81 -8.13 7.65 1.00
CA LEU A 81 -8.42 6.24 0.77
C LEU A 81 -9.23 5.72 1.95
N THR A 82 -10.43 5.24 1.66
CA THR A 82 -11.44 4.86 2.65
C THR A 82 -11.85 3.40 2.51
N ASN A 83 -11.84 2.86 1.30
CA ASN A 83 -12.30 1.49 1.03
C ASN A 83 -11.33 0.73 0.13
N ILE A 84 -11.02 -0.50 0.54
CA ILE A 84 -10.30 -1.49 -0.26
C ILE A 84 -11.20 -2.72 -0.41
N TRP A 85 -11.35 -3.19 -1.65
CA TRP A 85 -12.08 -4.42 -1.96
C TRP A 85 -11.22 -5.36 -2.80
N VAL A 86 -11.12 -6.62 -2.38
CA VAL A 86 -10.41 -7.67 -3.09
C VAL A 86 -11.30 -8.90 -3.19
N ASP A 87 -11.55 -9.39 -4.40
CA ASP A 87 -12.29 -10.62 -4.65
C ASP A 87 -11.56 -11.52 -5.64
N GLN A 88 -11.56 -12.83 -5.35
CA GLN A 88 -11.02 -13.88 -6.22
C GLN A 88 -9.58 -13.59 -6.70
N CYS A 89 -8.70 -13.20 -5.77
CA CYS A 89 -7.26 -13.02 -6.01
C CYS A 89 -6.47 -14.18 -5.36
N PRO A 90 -6.36 -15.35 -6.03
CA PRO A 90 -5.87 -16.58 -5.41
C PRO A 90 -4.39 -16.56 -5.01
N LYS A 91 -3.57 -15.65 -5.55
CA LYS A 91 -2.14 -15.52 -5.17
C LYS A 91 -1.87 -14.47 -4.09
N MET A 92 -2.86 -13.64 -3.76
CA MET A 92 -2.70 -12.59 -2.77
C MET A 92 -2.55 -13.20 -1.38
N LYS A 93 -1.44 -12.87 -0.71
CA LYS A 93 -1.12 -13.37 0.64
C LYS A 93 -1.46 -12.37 1.73
N ARG A 94 -1.46 -11.08 1.36
CA ARG A 94 -1.75 -9.91 2.20
C ARG A 94 -2.39 -8.81 1.36
N VAL A 95 -3.18 -7.94 2.00
CA VAL A 95 -3.78 -6.78 1.33
C VAL A 95 -2.81 -5.60 1.34
N ILE A 96 -2.33 -5.23 2.54
CA ILE A 96 -1.39 -4.14 2.79
C ILE A 96 -0.42 -4.53 3.92
N THR A 97 0.69 -3.80 4.05
CA THR A 97 1.57 -3.96 5.21
C THR A 97 1.11 -3.15 6.41
N PHE A 98 1.60 -3.48 7.61
CA PHE A 98 1.30 -2.72 8.82
C PHE A 98 1.79 -1.26 8.72
N GLU A 99 2.95 -1.03 8.11
CA GLU A 99 3.49 0.31 7.86
C GLU A 99 2.54 1.10 6.96
N LEU A 100 2.08 0.52 5.86
CA LEU A 100 1.11 1.17 4.97
C LEU A 100 -0.19 1.50 5.69
N PHE A 101 -0.69 0.58 6.51
CA PHE A 101 -1.91 0.81 7.29
C PHE A 101 -1.80 2.05 8.21
N MET A 102 -0.64 2.27 8.83
CA MET A 102 -0.38 3.44 9.67
C MET A 102 -0.35 4.74 8.86
N LEU A 103 0.02 4.67 7.59
CA LEU A 103 0.15 5.82 6.70
C LEU A 103 -1.13 6.14 5.91
N LEU A 104 -2.18 5.32 6.04
CA LEU A 104 -3.49 5.47 5.39
C LEU A 104 -4.56 5.94 6.39
N PRO A 105 -4.51 7.19 6.89
CA PRO A 105 -5.22 7.63 8.10
C PRO A 105 -6.74 7.47 8.02
N ASN A 106 -7.31 7.59 6.82
CA ASN A 106 -8.75 7.56 6.60
C ASN A 106 -9.28 6.21 6.08
N LEU A 107 -8.46 5.16 6.07
CA LEU A 107 -8.92 3.83 5.68
C LEU A 107 -9.94 3.30 6.70
N GLN A 108 -11.16 3.06 6.23
CA GLN A 108 -12.31 2.69 7.06
C GLN A 108 -12.77 1.25 6.81
N GLU A 109 -12.53 0.71 5.61
CA GLU A 109 -13.02 -0.62 5.26
C GLU A 109 -12.04 -1.39 4.38
N ILE A 110 -11.81 -2.65 4.75
CA ILE A 110 -11.17 -3.64 3.88
C ILE A 110 -12.13 -4.84 3.75
N THR A 111 -12.52 -5.13 2.52
CA THR A 111 -13.30 -6.33 2.19
C THR A 111 -12.44 -7.28 1.36
N VAL A 112 -12.37 -8.53 1.80
CA VAL A 112 -11.63 -9.59 1.11
C VAL A 112 -12.53 -10.80 0.96
N LYS A 113 -12.66 -11.29 -0.27
CA LYS A 113 -13.51 -12.44 -0.62
C LYS A 113 -12.74 -13.43 -1.49
N ASN A 114 -12.94 -14.72 -1.23
CA ASN A 114 -12.45 -15.81 -2.10
C ASN A 114 -10.94 -15.78 -2.45
N CYS A 115 -10.11 -15.18 -1.59
CA CYS A 115 -8.66 -15.13 -1.77
C CYS A 115 -8.01 -16.29 -1.03
N LYS A 116 -7.88 -17.43 -1.69
CA LYS A 116 -7.59 -18.71 -1.04
C LYS A 116 -6.25 -18.77 -0.30
N ARG A 117 -5.21 -18.09 -0.80
CA ARG A 117 -3.87 -18.07 -0.22
C ARG A 117 -3.61 -16.87 0.70
N MET A 118 -4.66 -16.13 1.06
CA MET A 118 -4.56 -15.00 1.98
C MET A 118 -4.23 -15.54 3.37
N LYS A 119 -3.06 -15.15 3.91
CA LYS A 119 -2.60 -15.55 5.25
C LYS A 119 -2.89 -14.48 6.29
N GLU A 120 -2.74 -13.22 5.88
CA GLU A 120 -2.84 -12.05 6.74
C GLU A 120 -3.62 -10.97 5.98
N VAL A 121 -4.47 -10.16 6.61
CA VAL A 121 -5.08 -9.02 5.91
C VAL A 121 -4.11 -7.85 5.90
N ILE A 122 -3.61 -7.52 7.08
CA ILE A 122 -2.54 -6.56 7.33
C ILE A 122 -1.37 -7.38 7.87
N GLY A 123 -0.17 -7.28 7.30
CA GLY A 123 0.97 -8.05 7.80
C GLY A 123 2.31 -7.33 7.69
N ASN A 124 3.36 -7.89 8.24
CA ASN A 124 4.71 -7.31 8.20
C ASN A 124 5.40 -7.51 6.84
N GLU A 125 6.48 -6.79 6.52
CA GLU A 125 7.24 -7.05 5.29
C GLU A 125 7.53 -8.55 5.14
N LEU A 126 7.20 -9.12 3.97
CA LEU A 126 7.63 -10.47 3.66
C LEU A 126 9.15 -10.47 3.65
N GLU A 127 9.77 -11.33 4.46
CA GLU A 127 11.17 -11.68 4.26
C GLU A 127 11.32 -12.18 2.82
N ARG A 128 11.80 -11.29 1.96
CA ARG A 128 11.97 -11.55 0.54
C ARG A 128 13.17 -12.49 0.45
N GLY A 129 12.88 -13.80 0.52
CA GLY A 129 13.86 -14.88 0.61
C GLY A 129 15.11 -14.65 -0.23
N GLY A 130 16.19 -14.30 0.46
CA GLY A 130 17.55 -14.14 -0.03
C GLY A 130 18.44 -14.13 1.20
N GLY A 131 18.99 -15.29 1.54
CA GLY A 131 19.78 -15.46 2.76
C GLY A 131 20.93 -14.46 2.85
N ALA A 132 20.92 -13.71 3.96
CA ALA A 132 22.13 -13.21 4.57
C ALA A 132 21.93 -13.36 6.08
N MET A 133 22.66 -14.30 6.69
CA MET A 133 23.02 -14.18 8.10
C MET A 133 23.67 -12.81 8.26
N VAL A 134 23.06 -11.94 9.06
CA VAL A 134 23.79 -10.86 9.71
C VAL A 134 23.67 -11.10 11.20
N GLU A 135 24.78 -11.58 11.75
CA GLU A 135 25.01 -11.69 13.18
C GLU A 135 24.83 -10.32 13.84
N ASN A 136 24.10 -10.34 14.94
CA ASN A 136 24.03 -9.37 16.03
C ASN A 136 24.99 -8.17 15.90
N ASN A 137 24.42 -6.97 15.77
CA ASN A 137 24.81 -5.83 16.58
C ASN A 137 23.61 -4.87 16.72
N ASN A 138 23.28 -4.62 17.99
CA ASN A 138 22.30 -3.67 18.52
C ASN A 138 22.07 -2.40 17.67
N THR A 139 21.19 -2.46 16.68
CA THR A 139 20.52 -1.26 16.19
C THR A 139 19.07 -1.39 16.54
N SER A 140 18.75 -0.93 17.76
CA SER A 140 17.43 -0.45 18.12
C SER A 140 17.04 0.64 17.12
N ASN A 141 16.59 0.26 15.93
CA ASN A 141 15.71 1.10 15.13
C ASN A 141 14.37 1.08 15.87
N LEU A 142 14.34 1.83 16.96
CA LEU A 142 13.11 2.31 17.55
C LEU A 142 12.42 3.08 16.43
N LEU A 143 11.44 2.44 15.81
CA LEU A 143 10.32 3.16 15.25
C LEU A 143 9.80 4.01 16.42
N LEU A 144 10.20 5.28 16.44
CA LEU A 144 9.69 6.26 17.39
C LEU A 144 8.23 6.46 17.00
N PHE A 145 7.38 5.58 17.51
CA PHE A 145 5.96 5.84 17.65
C PHE A 145 5.86 7.12 18.49
N PRO A 146 5.06 8.12 18.07
CA PRO A 146 4.83 9.29 18.91
C PRO A 146 4.34 8.81 20.27
N ASP A 147 5.05 9.21 21.33
CA ASP A 147 4.63 8.97 22.71
C ASP A 147 3.16 9.40 22.85
N ALA A 148 2.31 8.44 23.22
CA ALA A 148 0.93 8.69 23.60
C ALA A 148 0.90 9.43 24.94
N SER A 149 1.31 10.70 24.92
CA SER A 149 1.31 11.61 26.06
C SER A 149 0.84 12.99 25.61
N SER A 150 -0.41 13.04 25.16
CA SER A 150 -1.31 14.13 25.47
C SER A 150 -2.72 13.55 25.46
N ALA A 151 -3.38 13.63 26.62
CA ALA A 151 -4.75 13.20 26.75
C ALA A 151 -5.64 14.00 25.78
N ASP A 152 -6.53 13.27 25.12
CA ASP A 152 -7.76 13.75 24.47
C ASP A 152 -7.69 14.25 23.01
N GLN A 153 -7.45 13.32 22.08
CA GLN A 153 -8.24 13.19 20.84
C GLN A 153 -8.06 11.79 20.21
N SER A 154 -8.17 10.71 20.99
CA SER A 154 -8.31 9.36 20.41
C SER A 154 -9.70 9.24 19.79
N ARG A 155 -9.90 9.83 18.61
CA ARG A 155 -10.86 9.26 17.68
C ARG A 155 -10.25 7.92 17.29
N ALA A 156 -10.65 6.86 17.99
CA ALA A 156 -10.31 5.50 17.58
C ALA A 156 -10.59 5.39 16.08
N ARG A 157 -9.54 5.14 15.28
CA ARG A 157 -9.70 4.88 13.85
C ARG A 157 -10.56 3.63 13.73
N GLN A 158 -11.80 3.78 13.28
CA GLN A 158 -12.72 2.66 13.12
C GLN A 158 -12.44 2.00 11.77
N LEU A 159 -11.85 0.81 11.82
CA LEU A 159 -11.64 -0.05 10.65
C LEU A 159 -12.65 -1.19 10.67
N THR A 160 -13.37 -1.38 9.57
CA THR A 160 -14.27 -2.51 9.34
C THR A 160 -13.60 -3.53 8.42
N LEU A 161 -13.54 -4.78 8.86
CA LEU A 161 -13.03 -5.89 8.04
C LEU A 161 -14.18 -6.80 7.66
N ARG A 162 -14.32 -7.09 6.36
CA ARG A 162 -15.29 -8.07 5.84
C ARG A 162 -14.54 -9.18 5.12
N LEU A 163 -14.39 -10.32 5.80
CA LEU A 163 -13.57 -11.43 5.33
C LEU A 163 -14.47 -12.62 5.02
N HIS A 164 -14.44 -13.11 3.79
CA HIS A 164 -15.30 -14.20 3.35
C HIS A 164 -14.51 -15.24 2.53
N PHE A 165 -14.68 -16.52 2.88
CA PHE A 165 -14.11 -17.63 2.12
C PHE A 165 -12.57 -17.54 1.93
N LEU A 166 -11.85 -17.28 3.03
CA LEU A 166 -10.38 -17.19 3.06
C LEU A 166 -9.82 -18.45 3.73
N GLU A 167 -9.49 -19.46 2.92
CA GLU A 167 -9.15 -20.81 3.39
C GLU A 167 -7.85 -20.86 4.21
N GLU A 168 -6.82 -20.10 3.81
CA GLU A 168 -5.50 -20.07 4.47
C GLU A 168 -5.33 -18.91 5.47
N LEU A 169 -6.41 -18.20 5.87
CA LEU A 169 -6.26 -17.03 6.75
C LEU A 169 -5.85 -17.47 8.17
N GLU A 170 -4.63 -17.09 8.55
CA GLU A 170 -4.02 -17.43 9.84
C GLU A 170 -4.19 -16.29 10.85
N SER A 171 -4.11 -15.03 10.40
CA SER A 171 -4.26 -13.85 11.26
C SER A 171 -4.92 -12.67 10.51
N ILE A 172 -5.47 -11.72 11.26
CA ILE A 172 -5.91 -10.43 10.71
C ILE A 172 -4.73 -9.46 10.61
N CYS A 173 -3.90 -9.43 11.65
CA CYS A 173 -2.75 -8.55 11.80
C CYS A 173 -1.62 -9.30 12.52
N SER A 174 -0.43 -9.35 11.93
CA SER A 174 0.81 -9.71 12.63
C SER A 174 1.60 -8.43 12.92
N HIS A 175 2.08 -8.29 14.16
CA HIS A 175 2.93 -7.18 14.62
C HIS A 175 4.15 -7.78 15.32
#